data_AF-A0A5N5D8J0-F1
#
_entry.id   AF-A0A5N5D8J0-F1
#
_cell.length_a   1.000
_cell.length_b   1.000
_cell.length_c   1.000
_cell.angle_alpha   90.00
_cell.angle_beta   90.00
_cell.angle_gamma   90.00
#
_symmetry.space_group_name_H-M   'P 1'
#
loop_
_entity.id
_entity.type
_entity.pdbx_description
1 polymer ?
#
loop_
_entity_poly.entity_id
_entity_poly.type
_entity_poly.pdbx_seq_one_letter_code
_entity_poly.pdbx_strand_id
1 'polypeptide(L)'
;MLKPFCFYLLNALDFLHTEAGLIHTDIKASNILLENKDEDVLPDMEKIETEHPSERKVMDEQRTIYKSRRMPKPKSWGYPILCDFGEARFAERKYAEYIMPEIYRAPEVILEMEWDYKVDIWNFGVMIWDLYEGKHLFDSRTDEGELSNIKHLSQIVAYLGPPPREFLEKDGSAFLFFGENGTSFSIETCTEVLTKFA
;
A
#
# COMPACT_ATOMS: atom_id res chain seq x y z
N MET A 1 8.20 -19.02 -4.71
CA MET A 1 6.99 -18.56 -3.99
C MET A 1 6.41 -17.27 -4.58
N LEU A 2 7.22 -16.27 -4.92
CA LEU A 2 6.71 -14.96 -5.38
C LEU A 2 5.87 -15.01 -6.68
N LYS A 3 6.26 -15.81 -7.69
CA LYS A 3 5.49 -15.91 -8.94
C LYS A 3 4.04 -16.38 -8.75
N PRO A 4 3.76 -17.51 -8.06
CA PRO A 4 2.39 -17.88 -7.69
C PRO A 4 1.68 -16.79 -6.88
N PHE A 5 2.38 -16.15 -5.95
CA PHE A 5 1.81 -15.08 -5.12
C PHE A 5 1.31 -13.90 -5.99
N CYS A 6 2.13 -13.45 -6.94
CA CYS A 6 1.75 -12.43 -7.92
C CYS A 6 0.54 -12.86 -8.75
N PHE A 7 0.52 -14.11 -9.21
CA PHE A 7 -0.59 -14.64 -10.02
C PHE A 7 -1.93 -14.55 -9.26
N TYR A 8 -1.99 -15.04 -8.03
CA TYR A 8 -3.24 -15.01 -7.25
C TYR A 8 -3.70 -13.58 -6.93
N LEU A 9 -2.79 -12.70 -6.56
CA LEU A 9 -3.14 -11.30 -6.28
C LEU A 9 -3.61 -10.56 -7.53
N LEU A 10 -2.97 -10.77 -8.68
CA LEU A 10 -3.41 -10.17 -9.94
C LEU A 10 -4.79 -10.68 -10.37
N ASN A 11 -5.12 -11.95 -10.13
CA ASN A 11 -6.48 -12.45 -10.35
C ASN A 11 -7.50 -11.81 -9.39
N ALA A 12 -7.11 -11.56 -8.13
CA ALA A 12 -7.99 -10.86 -7.19
C ALA A 12 -8.23 -9.40 -7.62
N LEU A 13 -7.18 -8.70 -8.06
CA LEU A 13 -7.29 -7.34 -8.58
C LEU A 13 -8.12 -7.27 -9.86
N ASP A 14 -7.90 -8.20 -10.79
CA ASP A 14 -8.71 -8.32 -12.01
C ASP A 14 -10.20 -8.45 -11.66
N PHE A 15 -10.56 -9.39 -10.78
CA PHE A 15 -11.94 -9.53 -10.30
C PHE A 15 -12.49 -8.25 -9.66
N LEU A 16 -11.71 -7.59 -8.80
CA LEU A 16 -12.14 -6.34 -8.16
C LEU A 16 -12.43 -5.25 -9.21
N HIS A 17 -11.54 -5.09 -10.17
CA HIS A 17 -11.58 -4.02 -11.15
C HIS A 17 -12.64 -4.27 -12.24
N THR A 18 -12.80 -5.52 -12.70
CA THR A 18 -13.69 -5.84 -13.83
C THR A 18 -15.09 -6.27 -13.41
N GLU A 19 -15.21 -7.08 -12.35
CA GLU A 19 -16.50 -7.68 -11.94
C GLU A 19 -17.13 -6.93 -10.77
N ALA A 20 -16.34 -6.54 -9.78
CA ALA A 20 -16.86 -5.90 -8.56
C ALA A 20 -16.98 -4.37 -8.67
N GLY A 21 -16.35 -3.75 -9.66
CA GLY A 21 -16.31 -2.29 -9.81
C GLY A 21 -15.66 -1.59 -8.61
N LEU A 22 -14.64 -2.20 -8.01
CA LEU A 22 -14.01 -1.75 -6.78
C LEU A 22 -12.51 -1.53 -6.95
N ILE A 23 -11.98 -0.45 -6.39
CA ILE A 23 -10.56 -0.12 -6.33
C ILE A 23 -10.12 -0.27 -4.87
N HIS A 24 -9.06 -1.03 -4.60
CA HIS A 24 -8.62 -1.36 -3.23
C HIS A 24 -8.00 -0.16 -2.52
N THR A 25 -7.16 0.62 -3.23
CA THR A 25 -6.46 1.84 -2.80
C THR A 25 -5.43 1.69 -1.68
N ASP A 26 -5.46 0.61 -0.90
CA ASP A 26 -4.52 0.36 0.22
C ASP A 26 -3.79 -1.00 0.13
N ILE A 27 -3.12 -1.29 -1.00
CA ILE A 27 -2.42 -2.57 -1.16
C ILE A 27 -1.10 -2.53 -0.38
N LYS A 28 -0.93 -3.45 0.57
CA LYS A 28 0.31 -3.62 1.32
C LYS A 28 0.40 -5.03 1.88
N ALA A 29 1.60 -5.45 2.25
CA ALA A 29 1.84 -6.79 2.77
C ALA A 29 0.98 -7.13 4.00
N SER A 30 0.63 -6.15 4.86
CA SER A 30 -0.25 -6.38 6.01
C SER A 30 -1.70 -6.67 5.63
N ASN A 31 -2.12 -6.28 4.43
CA ASN A 31 -3.48 -6.46 3.91
C ASN A 31 -3.57 -7.74 3.04
N ILE A 32 -2.52 -8.56 3.03
CA ILE A 32 -2.49 -9.84 2.33
C ILE A 32 -2.31 -10.95 3.34
N LEU A 33 -3.37 -11.72 3.56
CA LEU A 33 -3.34 -12.86 4.45
C LEU A 33 -2.83 -14.08 3.70
N LEU A 34 -2.07 -14.93 4.40
CA LEU A 34 -1.71 -16.25 3.90
C LEU A 34 -2.58 -17.28 4.60
N GLU A 35 -3.29 -18.08 3.81
CA GLU A 35 -4.07 -19.20 4.34
C GLU A 35 -3.15 -20.17 5.10
N ASN A 36 -3.59 -20.62 6.28
CA ASN A 36 -2.96 -21.71 7.00
C ASN A 36 -3.62 -23.02 6.59
N LYS A 37 -2.85 -23.93 5.99
CA LYS A 37 -3.36 -25.24 5.53
C LYS A 37 -3.21 -26.35 6.57
N ASP A 38 -2.57 -26.07 7.70
CA ASP A 38 -2.39 -27.03 8.77
C ASP A 38 -3.62 -27.04 9.68
N GLU A 39 -4.42 -28.10 9.60
CA GLU A 39 -5.63 -28.28 10.41
C GLU A 39 -5.34 -28.37 11.91
N ASP A 40 -4.13 -28.83 12.28
CA ASP A 40 -3.74 -29.05 13.68
C ASP A 40 -3.35 -27.76 14.42
N VAL A 41 -3.03 -26.65 13.72
CA VAL A 41 -2.48 -25.44 14.37
C VAL A 41 -3.45 -24.82 15.37
N LEU A 42 -4.72 -24.68 15.00
CA LEU A 42 -5.72 -24.09 15.90
C LEU A 42 -6.08 -25.01 17.08
N PRO A 43 -6.35 -26.32 16.88
CA PRO A 43 -6.54 -27.28 17.98
C PRO A 43 -5.34 -27.35 18.94
N ASP A 44 -4.11 -27.37 18.42
CA ASP A 44 -2.92 -27.38 19.26
C ASP A 44 -2.81 -26.10 20.08
N MET A 45 -3.13 -24.95 19.49
CA MET A 45 -3.17 -23.68 20.21
C MET A 45 -4.24 -23.66 21.31
N GLU A 46 -5.44 -24.19 21.05
CA GLU A 46 -6.51 -24.31 22.03
C GLU A 46 -6.08 -25.19 23.22
N LYS A 47 -5.48 -26.35 22.91
CA LYS A 47 -4.96 -27.26 23.93
C LYS A 47 -3.88 -26.59 24.78
N ILE A 48 -2.93 -25.91 24.13
CA ILE A 48 -1.85 -25.18 24.82
C ILE A 48 -2.43 -24.06 25.70
N GLU A 49 -3.40 -23.31 25.22
CA GLU A 49 -4.02 -22.21 25.99
C GLU A 49 -4.85 -22.75 27.18
N THR A 50 -5.43 -23.94 27.03
CA THR A 50 -6.14 -24.63 28.13
C THR A 50 -5.16 -25.15 29.19
N GLU A 51 -4.08 -25.82 28.78
CA GLU A 51 -3.09 -26.40 29.70
C GLU A 51 -2.19 -25.34 30.34
N HIS A 52 -1.84 -24.30 29.58
CA HIS A 52 -0.91 -23.25 29.98
C HIS A 52 -1.49 -21.87 29.61
N PRO A 53 -2.46 -21.33 30.37
CA PRO A 53 -3.15 -20.10 30.00
C PRO A 53 -2.20 -18.91 29.83
N SER A 54 -2.49 -18.05 28.85
CA SER A 54 -1.74 -16.82 28.61
C SER A 54 -1.80 -15.91 29.84
N GLU A 55 -0.68 -15.25 30.11
CA GLU A 55 -0.63 -14.19 31.12
C GLU A 55 -1.74 -13.18 30.85
N ARG A 56 -2.52 -12.87 31.89
CA ARG A 56 -3.67 -11.99 31.76
C ARG A 56 -3.76 -11.02 32.92
N LYS A 57 -4.17 -9.79 32.61
CA LYS A 57 -4.49 -8.75 33.59
C LYS A 57 -6.00 -8.59 33.64
N VAL A 58 -6.60 -8.98 34.76
CA VAL A 58 -8.00 -8.68 35.06
C VAL A 58 -8.06 -7.25 35.59
N MET A 59 -8.79 -6.37 34.92
CA MET A 59 -8.96 -4.98 35.36
C MET A 59 -10.20 -4.81 36.22
N ASP A 60 -11.32 -5.35 35.76
CA ASP A 60 -12.64 -5.33 36.40
C ASP A 60 -13.44 -6.56 35.92
N GLU A 61 -14.73 -6.65 36.28
CA GLU A 61 -15.61 -7.75 35.90
C GLU A 61 -15.88 -7.85 34.38
N GLN A 62 -15.58 -6.80 33.61
CA GLN A 62 -15.92 -6.71 32.18
C GLN A 62 -14.70 -6.81 31.28
N ARG A 63 -13.49 -6.54 31.79
CA ARG A 63 -12.29 -6.46 30.98
C ARG A 63 -11.14 -7.29 31.53
N THR A 64 -10.80 -8.32 30.78
CA THR A 64 -9.54 -9.05 30.92
C THR A 64 -8.67 -8.80 29.70
N ILE A 65 -7.43 -8.36 29.92
CA ILE A 65 -6.43 -8.17 28.87
C ILE A 65 -5.52 -9.39 28.87
N TYR A 66 -5.41 -10.07 27.73
CA TYR A 66 -4.56 -11.23 27.54
C TYR A 66 -3.28 -10.82 26.81
N LYS A 67 -2.15 -11.37 27.24
CA LYS A 67 -0.91 -11.25 26.48
C LYS A 67 -1.02 -12.11 25.22
N SER A 68 -0.81 -11.50 24.06
CA SER A 68 -0.87 -12.22 22.78
C SER A 68 0.15 -13.35 22.73
N ARG A 69 -0.30 -14.55 22.36
CA ARG A 69 0.55 -15.69 22.08
C ARG A 69 0.93 -15.70 20.61
N ARG A 70 2.19 -16.06 20.31
CA ARG A 70 2.61 -16.25 18.92
C ARG A 70 1.93 -17.48 18.34
N MET A 71 1.33 -17.34 17.16
CA MET A 71 0.86 -18.48 16.38
C MET A 71 2.06 -19.32 15.94
N PRO A 72 2.02 -20.65 16.08
CA PRO A 72 3.00 -21.54 15.46
C PRO A 72 3.08 -21.25 13.95
N LYS A 73 4.30 -21.27 13.39
CA LYS A 73 4.44 -21.17 11.94
C LYS A 73 3.84 -22.44 11.31
N PRO A 74 2.89 -22.32 10.39
CA PRO A 74 2.38 -23.48 9.68
C PRO A 74 3.49 -24.11 8.84
N LYS A 75 3.41 -25.43 8.69
CA LYS A 75 4.25 -26.28 7.84
C LYS A 75 3.97 -25.97 6.37
N SER A 76 2.71 -25.70 6.03
CA SER A 76 2.29 -25.31 4.69
C SER A 76 1.45 -24.04 4.69
N TRP A 77 1.88 -23.07 3.87
CA TRP A 77 1.08 -21.91 3.54
C TRP A 77 0.18 -22.20 2.34
N GLY A 78 -1.03 -21.64 2.36
CA GLY A 78 -1.95 -21.65 1.26
C GLY A 78 -1.82 -20.41 0.36
N TYR A 79 -2.91 -20.06 -0.31
CA TYR A 79 -2.91 -18.95 -1.26
C TYR A 79 -2.93 -17.59 -0.55
N PRO A 80 -2.36 -16.53 -1.16
CA PRO A 80 -2.54 -15.18 -0.65
C PRO A 80 -3.98 -14.72 -0.89
N ILE A 81 -4.54 -14.07 0.11
CA ILE A 81 -5.89 -13.53 0.09
C ILE A 81 -5.78 -12.03 0.33
N LEU A 82 -6.21 -11.24 -0.65
CA LEU A 82 -6.32 -9.78 -0.51
C LEU A 82 -7.47 -9.47 0.47
N CYS A 83 -7.21 -8.62 1.44
CA CYS A 83 -8.09 -8.32 2.56
C CYS A 83 -8.06 -6.83 2.89
N ASP A 84 -8.94 -6.42 3.81
CA ASP A 84 -9.07 -5.05 4.31
C ASP A 84 -9.48 -4.02 3.25
N PHE A 85 -10.78 -3.98 2.99
CA PHE A 85 -11.43 -3.06 2.06
C PHE A 85 -11.87 -1.75 2.72
N GLY A 86 -11.33 -1.40 3.90
CA GLY A 86 -11.71 -0.19 4.63
C GLY A 86 -11.48 1.10 3.86
N GLU A 87 -10.47 1.11 2.99
CA GLU A 87 -10.11 2.24 2.13
C GLU A 87 -10.59 2.10 0.68
N ALA A 88 -11.35 1.06 0.35
CA ALA A 88 -11.75 0.82 -1.03
C ALA A 88 -12.69 1.92 -1.58
N ARG A 89 -12.70 2.11 -2.90
CA ARG A 89 -13.57 3.05 -3.61
C ARG A 89 -14.29 2.37 -4.78
N PHE A 90 -15.49 2.83 -5.09
CA PHE A 90 -16.30 2.35 -6.21
C PHE A 90 -15.86 3.00 -7.53
N ALA A 91 -15.54 2.20 -8.54
CA ALA A 91 -14.90 2.66 -9.78
C ALA A 91 -15.77 3.57 -10.66
N GLU A 92 -17.08 3.68 -10.40
CA GLU A 92 -18.00 4.51 -11.18
C GLU A 92 -17.86 6.01 -10.90
N ARG A 93 -17.10 6.40 -9.87
CA ARG A 93 -16.88 7.79 -9.49
C ARG A 93 -15.45 8.21 -9.80
N LYS A 94 -15.29 9.50 -10.06
CA LYS A 94 -13.99 10.15 -10.18
C LYS A 94 -13.51 10.56 -8.80
N TYR A 95 -12.25 10.29 -8.52
CA TYR A 95 -11.58 10.62 -7.27
C TYR A 95 -10.24 11.29 -7.55
N ALA A 96 -9.88 12.24 -6.69
CA ALA A 96 -8.55 12.84 -6.60
C ALA A 96 -8.10 12.88 -5.12
N GLU A 97 -8.69 12.01 -4.29
CA GLU A 97 -8.37 11.93 -2.86
C GLU A 97 -6.98 11.36 -2.65
N TYR A 98 -6.38 11.73 -1.51
CA TYR A 98 -5.08 11.21 -1.11
C TYR A 98 -5.22 9.82 -0.48
N ILE A 99 -4.83 8.80 -1.26
CA ILE A 99 -4.93 7.38 -0.90
C ILE A 99 -3.54 6.71 -0.88
N MET A 100 -3.53 5.40 -0.65
CA MET A 100 -2.35 4.51 -0.68
C MET A 100 -1.36 4.69 0.47
N PRO A 101 -0.67 3.60 0.85
CA PRO A 101 0.50 3.69 1.71
C PRO A 101 1.56 4.60 1.10
N GLU A 102 2.20 5.39 1.94
CA GLU A 102 3.04 6.52 1.52
C GLU A 102 4.14 6.16 0.52
N ILE A 103 4.85 5.06 0.77
CA ILE A 103 5.97 4.58 -0.05
C ILE A 103 5.53 3.85 -1.33
N TYR A 104 4.24 3.52 -1.44
CA TYR A 104 3.69 2.80 -2.60
C TYR A 104 2.81 3.67 -3.49
N ARG A 105 2.67 4.95 -3.13
CA ARG A 105 1.76 5.89 -3.79
C ARG A 105 2.11 6.07 -5.26
N ALA A 106 1.08 6.06 -6.11
CA ALA A 106 1.19 6.30 -7.54
C ALA A 106 1.45 7.78 -7.85
N PRO A 107 2.18 8.11 -8.94
CA PRO A 107 2.51 9.50 -9.27
C PRO A 107 1.27 10.37 -9.45
N GLU A 108 0.18 9.85 -10.03
CA GLU A 108 -1.08 10.56 -10.19
C GLU A 108 -1.70 10.97 -8.84
N VAL A 109 -1.55 10.14 -7.79
CA VAL A 109 -2.04 10.46 -6.44
C VAL A 109 -1.11 11.48 -5.76
N ILE A 110 0.21 11.38 -5.97
CA ILE A 110 1.16 12.37 -5.42
C ILE A 110 0.93 13.76 -6.03
N LEU A 111 0.54 13.81 -7.30
CA LEU A 111 0.26 15.02 -8.06
C LEU A 111 -1.21 15.48 -7.94
N GLU A 112 -2.00 14.86 -7.06
CA GLU A 112 -3.41 15.20 -6.81
C GLU A 112 -4.29 15.15 -8.07
N MET A 113 -3.94 14.28 -9.02
CA MET A 113 -4.69 14.08 -10.25
C MET A 113 -5.87 13.12 -10.02
N GLU A 114 -6.83 13.16 -10.94
CA GLU A 114 -7.82 12.09 -11.03
C GLU A 114 -7.14 10.74 -11.26
N TRP A 115 -7.59 9.73 -10.52
CA TRP A 115 -7.05 8.38 -10.59
C TRP A 115 -8.15 7.33 -10.76
N ASP A 116 -7.75 6.15 -11.23
CA ASP A 116 -8.61 4.98 -11.43
C ASP A 116 -7.98 3.71 -10.83
N TYR A 117 -8.49 2.54 -11.19
CA TYR A 117 -8.00 1.26 -10.68
C TYR A 117 -6.51 0.99 -10.94
N LYS A 118 -5.85 1.74 -11.84
CA LYS A 118 -4.41 1.57 -12.11
C LYS A 118 -3.53 1.90 -10.93
N VAL A 119 -4.01 2.65 -9.95
CA VAL A 119 -3.27 2.91 -8.70
C VAL A 119 -2.98 1.61 -7.95
N ASP A 120 -3.89 0.64 -7.97
CA ASP A 120 -3.68 -0.68 -7.36
C ASP A 120 -2.58 -1.47 -8.09
N ILE A 121 -2.52 -1.35 -9.42
CA ILE A 121 -1.50 -2.02 -10.23
C ILE A 121 -0.11 -1.43 -9.99
N TRP A 122 -0.02 -0.09 -9.88
CA TRP A 122 1.20 0.59 -9.47
C TRP A 122 1.64 0.13 -8.09
N ASN A 123 0.73 0.23 -7.10
CA ASN A 123 0.99 -0.18 -5.72
C ASN A 123 1.48 -1.63 -5.65
N PHE A 124 0.82 -2.54 -6.36
CA PHE A 124 1.19 -3.94 -6.44
C PHE A 124 2.62 -4.10 -6.96
N GLY A 125 2.99 -3.40 -8.04
CA GLY A 125 4.34 -3.46 -8.60
C GLY A 125 5.42 -3.04 -7.60
N VAL A 126 5.20 -1.91 -6.92
CA VAL A 126 6.14 -1.41 -5.89
C VAL A 126 6.23 -2.39 -4.71
N MET A 127 5.11 -2.86 -4.19
CA MET A 127 5.07 -3.83 -3.08
C MET A 127 5.77 -5.16 -3.44
N ILE A 128 5.58 -5.68 -4.66
CA ILE A 128 6.24 -6.93 -5.09
C ILE A 128 7.76 -6.76 -5.19
N TRP A 129 8.23 -5.59 -5.63
CA TRP A 129 9.66 -5.28 -5.65
C TRP A 129 10.23 -5.30 -4.22
N ASP A 130 9.54 -4.66 -3.27
CA ASP A 130 9.96 -4.63 -1.87
C ASP A 130 10.06 -6.03 -1.25
N LEU A 131 9.07 -6.88 -1.54
CA LEU A 131 9.07 -8.27 -1.08
C LEU A 131 10.20 -9.10 -1.72
N TYR A 132 10.62 -8.75 -2.93
CA TYR A 132 11.69 -9.46 -3.65
C TYR A 132 13.08 -9.02 -3.18
N GLU A 133 13.33 -7.71 -3.10
CA GLU A 133 14.63 -7.14 -2.73
C GLU A 133 14.86 -7.07 -1.22
N GLY A 134 13.79 -7.12 -0.42
CA GLY A 134 13.87 -7.00 1.04
C GLY A 134 14.18 -5.58 1.54
N LYS A 135 13.97 -4.56 0.70
CA LYS A 135 14.12 -3.12 0.97
C LYS A 135 13.11 -2.33 0.14
N HIS A 136 12.91 -1.05 0.44
CA HIS A 136 11.96 -0.20 -0.28
C HIS A 136 12.47 0.25 -1.65
N LEU A 137 11.63 0.18 -2.69
CA LEU A 137 11.94 0.68 -4.04
C LEU A 137 12.10 2.19 -4.04
N PHE A 138 11.18 2.86 -3.33
CA PHE A 138 11.20 4.29 -3.09
C PHE A 138 11.32 4.56 -1.60
N ASP A 139 12.24 5.47 -1.25
CA ASP A 139 12.35 6.05 0.07
C ASP A 139 11.86 7.50 0.00
N SER A 140 10.61 7.70 0.40
CA SER A 140 9.93 8.98 0.34
C SER A 140 10.21 9.87 1.56
N ARG A 141 11.13 9.51 2.46
CA ARG A 141 11.40 10.27 3.69
C ARG A 141 12.62 11.17 3.58
N THR A 142 12.62 12.37 4.14
CA THR A 142 13.80 13.25 4.23
C THR A 142 14.83 12.69 5.22
N ASP A 143 15.98 13.34 5.35
CA ASP A 143 17.01 12.97 6.33
C ASP A 143 16.49 13.12 7.77
N GLU A 144 15.48 13.97 7.97
CA GLU A 144 14.74 14.16 9.24
C GLU A 144 13.62 13.13 9.45
N GLY A 145 13.38 12.26 8.46
CA GLY A 145 12.36 11.20 8.51
C GLY A 145 10.95 11.63 8.09
N GLU A 146 10.78 12.88 7.64
CA GLU A 146 9.49 13.44 7.18
C GLU A 146 9.18 13.01 5.75
N LEU A 147 7.91 12.90 5.38
CA LEU A 147 7.55 12.52 4.02
C LEU A 147 7.73 13.68 3.05
N SER A 148 8.28 13.38 1.89
CA SER A 148 8.47 14.35 0.82
C SER A 148 7.96 13.78 -0.49
N ASN A 149 6.84 14.34 -0.96
CA ASN A 149 6.28 14.05 -2.28
C ASN A 149 7.29 14.37 -3.41
N ILE A 150 8.12 15.39 -3.22
CA ILE A 150 9.18 15.77 -4.17
C ILE A 150 10.29 14.73 -4.20
N LYS A 151 10.74 14.24 -3.03
CA LYS A 151 11.73 13.14 -2.98
C LYS A 151 11.15 11.89 -3.64
N HIS A 152 9.89 11.56 -3.36
CA HIS A 152 9.22 10.42 -3.96
C HIS A 152 9.14 10.53 -5.50
N LEU A 153 8.61 11.64 -6.02
CA LEU A 153 8.54 11.87 -7.47
C LEU A 153 9.92 11.90 -8.14
N SER A 154 10.93 12.49 -7.50
CA SER A 154 12.28 12.52 -8.07
C SER A 154 12.91 11.13 -8.18
N GLN A 155 12.63 10.22 -7.22
CA GLN A 155 13.05 8.83 -7.34
C GLN A 155 12.29 8.08 -8.43
N ILE A 156 10.97 8.27 -8.54
CA ILE A 156 10.17 7.70 -9.63
C ILE A 156 10.79 8.08 -10.99
N VAL A 157 11.09 9.37 -11.17
CA VAL A 157 11.72 9.89 -12.39
C VAL A 157 13.14 9.36 -12.58
N ALA A 158 13.92 9.19 -11.51
CA ALA A 158 15.26 8.63 -11.62
C ALA A 158 15.26 7.17 -12.13
N TYR A 159 14.24 6.38 -11.78
CA TYR A 159 14.10 4.99 -12.23
C TYR A 159 13.42 4.85 -13.59
N LEU A 160 12.36 5.61 -13.84
CA LEU A 160 11.49 5.44 -15.02
C LEU A 160 11.73 6.49 -16.12
N GLY A 161 12.52 7.51 -15.85
CA GLY A 161 12.62 8.71 -16.68
C GLY A 161 11.50 9.72 -16.42
N PRO A 162 11.52 10.87 -17.11
CA PRO A 162 10.50 11.89 -16.95
C PRO A 162 9.11 11.37 -17.35
N PRO A 163 8.04 11.84 -16.71
CA PRO A 163 6.68 11.44 -17.08
C PRO A 163 6.37 11.83 -18.53
N PRO A 164 5.58 11.02 -19.26
CA PRO A 164 5.12 11.37 -20.60
C PRO A 164 4.37 12.70 -20.60
N ARG A 165 4.46 13.45 -21.70
CA ARG A 165 3.78 14.74 -21.84
C ARG A 165 2.27 14.60 -21.68
N GLU A 166 1.66 13.55 -22.22
CA GLU A 166 0.21 13.34 -22.10
C GLU A 166 -0.21 13.13 -20.64
N PHE A 167 0.68 12.61 -19.78
CA PHE A 167 0.41 12.46 -18.36
C PHE A 167 0.40 13.83 -17.65
N LEU A 168 1.36 14.71 -17.97
CA LEU A 168 1.44 16.06 -17.40
C LEU A 168 0.27 16.95 -17.84
N GLU A 169 -0.25 16.74 -19.05
CA GLU A 169 -1.36 17.54 -19.61
C GLU A 169 -2.75 17.10 -19.10
N LYS A 170 -2.86 15.97 -18.40
CA LYS A 170 -4.14 15.48 -17.87
C LYS A 170 -4.74 16.41 -16.82
N ASP A 171 -3.90 16.93 -15.95
CA ASP A 171 -4.32 17.84 -14.88
C ASP A 171 -3.21 18.85 -14.63
N GLY A 172 -3.57 20.14 -14.63
CA GLY A 172 -2.60 21.24 -14.60
C GLY A 172 -1.74 21.29 -13.34
N SER A 173 -2.08 20.52 -12.30
CA SER A 173 -1.31 20.35 -11.07
C SER A 173 0.11 19.82 -11.31
N ALA A 174 0.31 19.03 -12.37
CA ALA A 174 1.62 18.47 -12.72
C ALA A 174 2.67 19.55 -12.97
N PHE A 175 2.26 20.71 -13.51
CA PHE A 175 3.15 21.83 -13.82
C PHE A 175 3.68 22.55 -12.58
N LEU A 176 3.13 22.29 -11.39
CA LEU A 176 3.69 22.77 -10.12
C LEU A 176 4.99 22.03 -9.75
N PHE A 177 5.17 20.82 -10.28
CA PHE A 177 6.31 19.95 -9.99
C PHE A 177 7.27 19.83 -11.17
N PHE A 178 6.77 20.01 -12.39
CA PHE A 178 7.54 19.89 -13.63
C PHE A 178 7.42 21.18 -14.46
N GLY A 179 8.55 21.74 -14.91
CA GLY A 179 8.54 22.83 -15.88
C GLY A 179 7.88 22.43 -17.21
N GLU A 180 7.52 23.39 -18.06
CA GLU A 180 6.77 23.17 -19.33
C GLU A 180 7.38 22.10 -20.26
N ASN A 181 8.68 21.84 -20.14
CA ASN A 181 9.41 20.85 -20.94
C ASN A 181 9.49 19.45 -20.29
N GLY A 182 8.89 19.25 -19.11
CA GLY A 182 8.88 17.98 -18.38
C GLY A 182 10.20 17.58 -17.71
N THR A 183 11.24 18.44 -17.77
CA THR A 183 12.62 18.09 -17.38
C THR A 183 13.16 18.78 -16.14
N SER A 184 12.55 19.88 -15.69
CA SER A 184 13.03 20.62 -14.52
C SER A 184 12.06 20.48 -13.35
N PHE A 185 12.50 19.83 -12.28
CA PHE A 185 11.89 19.98 -10.95
C PHE A 185 12.17 21.41 -10.49
N SER A 186 11.16 22.29 -10.48
CA SER A 186 11.34 23.64 -9.95
C SER A 186 11.41 23.57 -8.42
N ILE A 187 12.62 23.53 -7.89
CA ILE A 187 12.91 23.59 -6.44
C ILE A 187 12.26 24.85 -5.80
N GLU A 188 12.06 25.92 -6.58
CA GLU A 188 11.45 27.18 -6.12
C GLU A 188 9.94 27.09 -5.85
N THR A 189 9.20 26.12 -6.42
CA THR A 189 7.73 26.05 -6.30
C THR A 189 7.27 25.37 -5.00
N CYS A 190 8.17 24.70 -4.29
CA CYS A 190 7.83 23.93 -3.09
C CYS A 190 7.44 24.80 -1.88
N THR A 191 7.92 26.04 -1.80
CA THR A 191 7.61 26.94 -0.67
C THR A 191 6.21 27.55 -0.77
N GLU A 192 5.68 27.74 -1.99
CA GLU A 192 4.34 28.34 -2.21
C GLU A 192 3.20 27.33 -2.01
N VAL A 193 3.40 26.04 -2.30
CA VAL A 193 2.38 25.01 -2.07
C VAL A 193 2.24 24.70 -0.57
N LEU A 194 3.34 24.73 0.19
CA LEU A 194 3.33 24.52 1.64
C LEU A 194 2.68 25.67 2.42
N THR A 195 2.64 26.89 1.87
CA THR A 195 2.02 28.06 2.52
C THR A 195 0.53 28.18 2.26
N LYS A 196 -0.03 27.43 1.30
CA LYS A 196 -1.48 27.35 1.08
C LYS A 196 -2.22 26.47 2.08
N PHE A 197 -1.50 25.74 2.93
CA PHE A 197 -2.07 24.79 3.89
C PHE A 197 -1.46 24.90 5.30
N ALA A 198 -0.99 26.10 5.68
CA ALA A 198 -0.71 26.47 7.07
C ALA A 198 -1.82 27.36 7.64
#